data_AF-A0A2H0WLC1-F1
#
_entry.id   AF-A0A2H0WLC1-F1
#
_cell.length_a   1.000
_cell.length_b   1.000
_cell.length_c   1.000
_cell.angle_alpha   90.00
_cell.angle_beta   90.00
_cell.angle_gamma   90.00
#
_symmetry.space_group_name_H-M   'P 1'
#
loop_
_entity.id
_entity.type
_entity.pdbx_description
1 polymer ?
#
loop_
_entity_poly.entity_id
_entity_poly.type
_entity_poly.pdbx_seq_one_letter_code
_entity_poly.pdbx_strand_id
1 'polypeptide(L)' 'MPKLFPLPRRILIKKLKNLGFSGPYPANRHEYMKRESEKIFIPNPHRKDIGLPIIKKIIQQLKISNQEFLEL' A
#
# COMPACT_ATOMS: atom_id res chain seq x y z
N MET A 1 -17.50 1.26 11.58
CA MET A 1 -16.58 1.04 10.44
C MET A 1 -15.24 1.69 10.77
N PRO A 2 -14.11 0.99 10.61
CA PRO A 2 -12.79 1.60 10.82
C PRO A 2 -12.60 2.76 9.83
N LYS A 3 -12.19 3.92 10.34
CA LYS A 3 -12.04 5.13 9.53
C LYS A 3 -10.66 5.10 8.87
N LEU A 4 -10.64 4.91 7.55
CA LEU A 4 -9.43 5.07 6.77
C LEU A 4 -9.10 6.56 6.64
N PHE A 5 -7.82 6.90 6.73
CA PHE A 5 -7.30 8.25 6.53
C PHE A 5 -6.28 8.25 5.38
N PRO A 6 -6.12 9.38 4.66
CA PRO A 6 -4.97 9.55 3.79
C PRO A 6 -3.69 9.28 4.58
N LEU A 7 -2.73 8.59 3.96
CA LEU A 7 -1.49 8.24 4.64
C LEU A 7 -0.26 8.49 3.76
N PRO A 8 0.88 8.84 4.36
CA PRO A 8 2.12 9.04 3.61
C PRO A 8 2.56 7.74 2.92
N ARG A 9 3.14 7.86 1.72
CA ARG A 9 3.71 6.73 0.97
C ARG A 9 4.65 5.86 1.82
N ARG A 10 5.46 6.48 2.69
CA ARG A 10 6.38 5.76 3.57
C ARG A 10 5.66 4.83 4.55
N ILE A 11 4.49 5.24 5.07
CA ILE A 11 3.66 4.43 5.96
C ILE A 11 3.07 3.24 5.19
N LEU A 12 2.60 3.46 3.95
CA LEU A 12 2.12 2.38 3.09
C LEU A 12 3.19 1.30 2.89
N ILE A 13 4.42 1.71 2.53
CA ILE A 13 5.55 0.81 2.33
C ILE A 13 5.86 0.04 3.61
N LYS A 14 5.84 0.70 4.78
CA LYS A 14 6.09 0.03 6.06
C LYS A 14 5.06 -1.05 6.35
N LYS A 15 3.76 -0.75 6.19
CA LYS A 15 2.66 -1.72 6.37
C LYS A 15 2.78 -2.90 5.39
N LEU A 16 3.12 -2.63 4.12
CA LEU A 16 3.36 -3.69 3.13
C LEU A 16 4.57 -4.57 3.51
N LYS A 17 5.65 -3.99 4.04
CA LYS A 17 6.79 -4.77 4.56
C LYS A 17 6.38 -5.68 5.73
N ASN A 18 5.55 -5.17 6.66
CA ASN A 18 5.03 -5.98 7.79
C ASN A 18 4.19 -7.17 7.30
N LEU A 19 3.50 -7.03 6.17
CA LEU A 19 2.77 -8.11 5.50
C LEU A 19 3.66 -9.10 4.73
N GLY A 20 4.99 -8.92 4.73
CA GLY A 20 5.94 -9.77 4.01
C GLY A 20 6.19 -9.37 2.55
N PHE A 21 5.80 -8.15 2.14
CA PHE A 21 6.17 -7.66 0.81
C PHE A 21 7.63 -7.16 0.77
N SER A 22 8.31 -7.48 -0.32
CA SER A 22 9.66 -7.03 -0.66
C SER A 22 9.64 -5.88 -1.68
N GLY A 23 10.69 -5.05 -1.69
CA GLY A 23 10.81 -3.86 -2.54
C GLY A 23 10.87 -2.54 -1.73
N PRO A 24 10.52 -1.38 -2.35
CA PRO A 24 9.98 -1.22 -3.70
C PRO A 24 10.98 -1.54 -4.82
N TYR A 25 10.48 -2.14 -5.90
CA TYR A 25 11.22 -2.39 -7.13
C TYR A 25 10.86 -1.33 -8.18
N PRO A 26 11.83 -0.82 -8.94
CA PRO A 26 11.56 0.14 -10.02
C PRO A 26 10.77 -0.53 -11.16
N ALA A 27 9.87 0.23 -11.77
CA ALA A 27 9.23 -0.11 -13.04
C ALA A 27 9.04 1.17 -13.87
N ASN A 28 8.60 1.05 -15.12
CA ASN A 28 8.55 2.16 -16.07
C ASN A 28 7.79 3.40 -15.60
N ARG A 29 6.76 3.24 -14.74
CA ARG A 29 5.93 4.35 -14.25
C ARG A 29 5.89 4.45 -12.73
N HIS A 30 5.44 3.37 -12.08
CA HIS A 30 5.25 3.30 -10.64
C HIS A 30 6.08 2.14 -10.08
N GLU A 31 6.80 2.39 -8.99
CA GLU A 31 7.41 1.32 -8.22
C GLU A 31 6.37 0.31 -7.74
N TYR A 32 6.78 -0.94 -7.52
CA TYR A 32 5.90 -1.98 -7.01
C TYR A 32 6.58 -2.76 -5.88
N MET A 33 5.77 -3.35 -5.00
CA MET A 33 6.24 -4.33 -4.02
C MET A 33 5.69 -5.70 -4.37
N LYS A 34 6.44 -6.76 -4.03
CA LYS A 34 6.10 -8.14 -4.37
C LYS A 34 6.15 -9.03 -3.13
N ARG A 35 5.14 -9.89 -2.98
CA ARG A 35 5.11 -10.99 -2.01
C ARG A 35 4.71 -12.26 -2.75
N GLU A 36 5.64 -13.21 -2.88
CA GLU A 36 5.42 -14.45 -3.64
C GLU A 36 4.85 -14.20 -5.05
N SER A 37 3.56 -14.50 -5.28
CA SER A 37 2.85 -14.28 -6.55
C SER A 37 2.09 -12.96 -6.62
N GLU A 38 1.99 -12.21 -5.52
CA GLU A 38 1.29 -10.93 -5.43
C GLU A 38 2.21 -9.75 -5.75
N LYS A 39 1.68 -8.80 -6.51
CA LYS A 39 2.35 -7.53 -6.83
C LYS A 39 1.42 -6.36 -6.57
N ILE A 40 1.89 -5.37 -5.81
CA ILE A 40 1.18 -4.13 -5.50
C ILE A 40 1.97 -2.96 -6.07
N PHE A 41 1.36 -2.18 -6.95
CA PHE A 41 1.94 -0.93 -7.44
C PHE A 41 1.75 0.18 -6.41
N ILE A 42 2.82 0.91 -6.10
CA ILE A 42 2.80 2.04 -5.17
C ILE A 42 2.73 3.33 -5.98
N PRO A 43 1.74 4.21 -5.72
CA PRO A 43 1.64 5.49 -6.41
C PRO A 43 2.89 6.33 -6.19
N ASN A 44 3.32 7.08 -7.21
CA ASN A 44 4.57 7.85 -7.16
C ASN A 44 4.65 8.77 -5.94
N PRO A 45 5.88 9.01 -5.43
CA PRO A 45 6.10 9.92 -4.32
C PRO A 45 5.66 11.34 -4.73
N HIS A 46 4.44 11.71 -4.34
CA HIS A 46 3.97 13.07 -4.37
C HIS A 46 4.28 13.73 -3.02
N ARG A 47 4.40 15.07 -2.96
CA ARG A 47 4.53 15.82 -1.70
C ARG A 47 3.25 15.79 -0.84
N LYS A 48 2.34 14.83 -1.07
CA LYS A 48 1.01 14.73 -0.46
C LYS A 48 0.73 13.27 -0.07
N ASP A 49 -0.15 13.12 0.90
CA ASP A 49 -0.64 11.81 1.33
C ASP A 49 -1.40 11.08 0.22
N ILE A 50 -1.35 9.75 0.28
CA ILE A 50 -2.10 8.89 -0.63
C ILE A 50 -3.58 9.01 -0.24
N GLY A 51 -4.42 9.43 -1.18
CA GLY A 51 -5.85 9.57 -0.94
C GLY A 51 -6.55 8.23 -0.67
N LEU A 52 -7.67 8.30 0.05
CA LEU A 52 -8.52 7.15 0.38
C LEU A 52 -8.90 6.24 -0.80
N PRO A 53 -9.18 6.75 -2.02
CA PRO A 53 -9.54 5.89 -3.14
C PRO A 53 -8.42 4.91 -3.53
N ILE A 54 -7.16 5.35 -3.45
CA ILE A 54 -6.00 4.52 -3.77
C ILE A 54 -5.76 3.51 -2.65
N ILE A 55 -5.84 3.94 -1.38
CA ILE A 55 -5.71 3.06 -0.23
C ILE A 55 -6.73 1.92 -0.28
N LYS A 56 -8.01 2.23 -0.56
CA LYS A 56 -9.07 1.22 -0.68
C LYS A 56 -8.78 0.20 -1.78
N LYS A 57 -8.28 0.64 -2.94
CA LYS A 57 -7.87 -0.26 -4.03
C LYS A 57 -6.74 -1.18 -3.60
N ILE A 58 -5.76 -0.68 -2.86
CA ILE A 58 -4.66 -1.49 -2.34
C ILE A 58 -5.17 -2.51 -1.32
N ILE A 59 -6.01 -2.11 -0.37
CA ILE A 59 -6.61 -3.03 0.62
C ILE A 59 -7.38 -4.16 -0.09
N GLN A 60 -8.16 -3.84 -1.12
CA GLN A 60 -8.85 -4.84 -1.94
C GLN A 60 -7.88 -5.80 -2.63
N GLN A 61 -6.76 -5.32 -3.18
CA GLN A 61 -5.74 -6.17 -3.80
C GLN A 61 -5.02 -7.06 -2.78
N LEU A 62 -4.83 -6.58 -1.55
CA LEU A 62 -4.25 -7.33 -0.44
C LEU A 62 -5.20 -8.39 0.14
N LYS A 63 -6.49 -8.34 -0.21
CA LYS A 63 -7.56 -9.23 0.31
C LYS A 63 -7.67 -9.23 1.84
N ILE A 64 -7.31 -8.11 2.48
CA ILE A 64 -7.43 -7.92 3.93
C ILE A 64 -8.57 -6.97 4.27
N SER A 65 -9.02 -6.98 5.51
CA SER A 65 -10.03 -6.04 5.97
C SER A 65 -9.45 -4.63 6.20
N ASN A 66 -10.30 -3.61 6.21
CA ASN A 66 -9.88 -2.25 6.58
C ASN A 66 -9.34 -2.19 8.02
N GLN A 67 -9.86 -3.04 8.91
CA GLN A 67 -9.44 -3.10 10.31
C GLN A 67 -8.04 -3.69 10.41
N GLU A 68 -7.83 -4.85 9.79
CA GLU A 68 -6.53 -5.51 9.70
C GLU A 68 -5.47 -4.56 9.12
N PHE A 69 -5.81 -3.84 8.03
CA PHE A 69 -4.90 -2.84 7.47
C PHE A 69 -4.53 -1.72 8.45
N LEU A 70 -5.44 -1.29 9.31
CA LEU A 70 -5.16 -0.26 10.31
C LEU A 70 -4.25 -0.79 11.43
N GLU A 71 -4.35 -2.07 11.77
CA GLU A 71 -3.58 -2.74 12.82
C GLU A 71 -2.14 -3.13 12.40
N LEU A 72 -1.82 -3.10 11.09
CA LEU A 72 -0.45 -3.32 10.56
C LEU A 72 0.61 -2.28 10.97
#